data_AF-A0A6B3NF31-F1
#
_entry.id   AF-A0A6B3NF31-F1
#
_cell.length_a   1.000
_cell.length_b   1.000
_cell.length_c   1.000
_cell.angle_alpha   90.00
_cell.angle_beta   90.00
_cell.angle_gamma   90.00
#
_symmetry.space_group_name_H-M   'P 1'
#
loop_
_entity.id
_entity.type
_entity.pdbx_description
1 polymer ?
#
loop_
_entity_poly.entity_id
_entity_poly.type
_entity_poly.pdbx_seq_one_letter_code
_entity_poly.pdbx_strand_id
1 'polypeptide(L)'
;MTPLLAYLYLLSPLHTGGTSQEGNLVGIARETHTNFPYLPSSTIRGRYRANVGINIDSEDEDEVINAQIRRVKLFGPDLEDLKNKDFLVYYETETGRKLTQLEQGSIWVGDGSILWLPVSSLSHGVIWISCPLLLQRWLRLNNSNGTVKVEKYSSNIPKKESVYLKDALIPGGSLQPFENWQDFIPKGYETSIDKVLVL
;
A
#
# COMPACT_ATOMS: atom_id res chain seq x y z
N MET A 1 6.52 19.12 2.40
CA MET A 1 5.43 18.20 2.78
C MET A 1 6.08 16.95 3.34
N THR A 2 5.81 16.60 4.61
CA THR A 2 6.43 15.42 5.24
C THR A 2 5.65 14.18 4.83
N PRO A 3 6.25 13.18 4.16
CA PRO A 3 5.54 11.97 3.77
C PRO A 3 5.16 11.17 5.02
N LEU A 4 3.89 10.75 5.09
CA LEU A 4 3.42 9.76 6.05
C LEU A 4 3.41 8.40 5.33
N LEU A 5 4.12 7.43 5.88
CA LEU A 5 4.13 6.08 5.33
C LEU A 5 2.99 5.26 5.95
N ALA A 6 2.19 4.65 5.08
CA ALA A 6 1.20 3.65 5.45
C ALA A 6 1.66 2.30 4.90
N TYR A 7 1.50 1.24 5.69
CA TYR A 7 1.86 -0.10 5.30
C TYR A 7 0.59 -0.96 5.19
N LEU A 8 0.51 -1.77 4.14
CA LEU A 8 -0.65 -2.60 3.87
C LEU A 8 -0.22 -4.06 3.94
N TYR A 9 -0.88 -4.82 4.81
CA TYR A 9 -0.72 -6.26 4.92
C TYR A 9 -2.02 -6.92 4.47
N LEU A 10 -1.96 -7.71 3.39
CA LEU A 10 -3.15 -8.33 2.81
C LEU A 10 -3.50 -9.61 3.56
N LEU A 11 -4.64 -9.61 4.26
CA LEU A 11 -5.19 -10.79 4.94
C LEU A 11 -5.96 -11.73 4.01
N SER A 12 -6.38 -11.21 2.85
CA SER A 12 -7.09 -11.95 1.82
C SER A 12 -6.54 -11.56 0.44
N PRO A 13 -6.73 -12.41 -0.59
CA PRO A 13 -6.41 -12.03 -1.96
C PRO A 13 -7.07 -10.70 -2.35
N LEU A 14 -6.29 -9.79 -2.93
CA LEU A 14 -6.77 -8.49 -3.40
C LEU A 14 -6.62 -8.42 -4.92
N HIS A 15 -7.72 -8.14 -5.60
CA HIS A 15 -7.72 -7.87 -7.03
C HIS A 15 -7.85 -6.37 -7.27
N THR A 16 -6.80 -5.76 -7.82
CA THR A 16 -6.80 -4.37 -8.29
C THR A 16 -6.86 -4.41 -9.81
N GLY A 17 -7.95 -3.96 -10.42
CA GLY A 17 -8.16 -4.06 -11.87
C GLY A 17 -6.96 -3.54 -12.68
N GLY A 18 -6.45 -4.36 -13.58
CA GLY A 18 -5.42 -3.99 -14.56
C GLY A 18 -6.03 -3.47 -15.86
N THR A 19 -5.26 -2.71 -16.61
CA THR A 19 -5.66 -2.17 -17.93
C THR A 19 -5.58 -3.21 -19.05
N SER A 20 -4.75 -4.25 -18.88
CA SER A 20 -4.56 -5.31 -19.86
C SER A 20 -5.52 -6.48 -19.62
N GLN A 21 -6.30 -6.82 -20.65
CA GLN A 21 -6.92 -8.14 -20.77
C GLN A 21 -6.16 -8.95 -21.79
N GLU A 22 -5.56 -10.07 -21.36
CA GLU A 22 -5.00 -11.07 -22.26
C GLU A 22 -5.85 -12.34 -22.15
N GLY A 23 -6.42 -12.80 -23.26
CA GLY A 23 -7.06 -14.12 -23.34
C GLY A 23 -8.10 -14.40 -22.24
N ASN A 24 -9.05 -13.47 -22.00
CA ASN A 24 -10.10 -13.55 -20.97
C ASN A 24 -9.64 -13.52 -19.50
N LEU A 25 -8.35 -13.29 -19.23
CA LEU A 25 -7.86 -13.04 -17.87
C LEU A 25 -7.86 -11.54 -17.58
N VAL A 26 -8.49 -11.16 -16.47
CA VAL A 26 -8.39 -9.79 -15.95
C VAL A 26 -7.10 -9.69 -15.16
N GLY A 27 -6.12 -8.99 -15.72
CA GLY A 27 -4.85 -8.73 -15.05
C GLY A 27 -5.03 -7.89 -13.78
N ILE A 28 -4.00 -7.90 -12.93
CA ILE A 28 -3.87 -6.93 -11.84
C ILE A 28 -3.05 -5.72 -12.31
N ALA A 29 -3.22 -4.58 -11.64
CA ALA A 29 -2.41 -3.39 -11.87
C ALA A 29 -0.90 -3.67 -11.70
N ARG A 30 -0.11 -3.24 -12.69
CA ARG A 30 1.36 -3.40 -12.73
C ARG A 30 2.08 -2.11 -13.11
N GLU A 31 3.23 -1.87 -12.49
CA GLU A 31 4.12 -0.76 -12.82
C GLU A 31 4.65 -0.92 -14.25
N THR A 32 4.59 0.12 -15.08
CA THR A 32 5.03 0.05 -16.49
C THR A 32 6.52 -0.28 -16.65
N HIS A 33 7.36 0.21 -15.75
CA HIS A 33 8.83 0.12 -15.85
C HIS A 33 9.44 -1.13 -15.20
N THR A 34 8.75 -1.77 -14.25
CA THR A 34 9.24 -2.99 -13.56
C THR A 34 8.35 -4.20 -13.77
N ASN A 35 7.12 -3.99 -14.24
CA ASN A 35 6.06 -4.98 -14.28
C ASN A 35 5.65 -5.53 -12.90
N PHE A 36 6.08 -4.91 -11.79
CA PHE A 36 5.68 -5.32 -10.44
C PHE A 36 4.21 -5.01 -10.16
N PRO A 37 3.50 -5.90 -9.44
CA PRO A 37 2.19 -5.56 -8.91
C PRO A 37 2.28 -4.32 -8.01
N TYR A 38 1.29 -3.43 -8.14
CA TYR A 38 1.14 -2.29 -7.26
C TYR A 38 -0.35 -2.04 -7.00
N LEU A 39 -0.63 -1.28 -5.94
CA LEU A 39 -1.97 -0.82 -5.63
C LEU A 39 -2.11 0.65 -6.09
N PRO A 40 -2.96 0.96 -7.08
CA PRO A 40 -3.10 2.32 -7.57
C PRO A 40 -3.56 3.29 -6.48
N SER A 41 -2.93 4.46 -6.42
CA SER A 41 -3.29 5.58 -5.54
C SER A 41 -4.77 5.97 -5.66
N SER A 42 -5.33 5.92 -6.86
CA SER A 42 -6.76 6.17 -7.10
C SER A 42 -7.66 5.14 -6.41
N THR A 43 -7.26 3.86 -6.37
CA THR A 43 -7.97 2.80 -5.65
C THR A 43 -7.91 3.03 -4.14
N ILE A 44 -6.73 3.32 -3.60
CA ILE A 44 -6.53 3.60 -2.17
C ILE A 44 -7.35 4.83 -1.76
N ARG A 45 -7.19 5.93 -2.50
CA ARG A 45 -7.91 7.19 -2.29
C ARG A 45 -9.42 6.99 -2.39
N GLY A 46 -9.89 6.25 -3.38
CA GLY A 46 -11.31 5.96 -3.57
C GLY A 46 -11.89 5.20 -2.38
N ARG A 47 -11.19 4.18 -1.88
CA ARG A 47 -11.64 3.42 -0.72
C ARG A 47 -11.64 4.26 0.56
N TYR A 48 -10.59 5.05 0.81
CA TYR A 48 -10.57 5.95 1.97
C TYR A 48 -11.65 7.03 1.89
N ARG A 49 -11.89 7.61 0.70
CA ARG A 49 -12.98 8.58 0.49
C ARG A 49 -14.35 7.97 0.81
N ALA A 50 -14.59 6.73 0.37
CA ALA A 50 -15.85 6.03 0.64
C ALA A 50 -16.02 5.66 2.13
N ASN A 51 -14.92 5.36 2.82
CA ASN A 51 -14.95 4.97 4.23
C ASN A 51 -15.30 6.11 5.20
N VAL A 52 -15.26 7.38 4.78
CA VAL A 52 -15.55 8.53 5.66
C VAL A 52 -16.95 8.46 6.26
N GLY A 53 -17.92 7.84 5.58
CA GLY A 53 -19.32 7.73 6.02
C GLY A 53 -19.79 6.32 6.38
N ILE A 54 -18.90 5.36 6.69
CA ILE A 54 -19.32 3.96 6.94
C ILE A 54 -19.84 3.72 8.37
N ASN A 55 -19.41 4.50 9.36
CA ASN A 55 -19.75 4.30 10.77
C ASN A 55 -20.42 5.54 11.39
N ILE A 56 -21.23 6.24 10.61
CA ILE A 56 -22.00 7.39 11.08
C ILE A 56 -23.46 6.96 11.29
N ASP A 57 -24.14 7.54 12.26
CA ASP A 57 -25.58 7.41 12.38
C ASP A 57 -26.24 8.15 11.21
N SER A 58 -26.93 7.41 10.35
CA SER A 58 -27.60 7.99 9.19
C SER A 58 -28.83 8.82 9.55
N GLU A 59 -29.34 8.69 10.78
CA GLU A 59 -30.47 9.48 11.29
C GLU A 59 -30.02 10.80 11.93
N ASP A 60 -28.73 10.94 12.25
CA ASP A 60 -28.14 12.18 12.78
C ASP A 60 -27.65 13.08 11.62
N GLU A 61 -28.45 14.11 11.31
CA GLU A 61 -28.14 15.06 10.24
C GLU A 61 -26.81 15.79 10.44
N ASP A 62 -26.44 16.11 11.69
CA ASP A 62 -25.19 16.80 12.00
C ASP A 62 -23.99 15.88 11.77
N GLU A 63 -24.09 14.60 12.12
CA GLU A 63 -23.02 13.63 11.89
C GLU A 63 -22.78 13.40 10.38
N VAL A 64 -23.87 13.30 9.61
CA VAL A 64 -23.81 13.16 8.15
C VAL A 64 -23.15 14.36 7.49
N ILE A 65 -23.56 15.58 7.85
CA ILE A 65 -22.99 16.81 7.32
C ILE A 65 -21.50 16.91 7.68
N ASN A 66 -21.13 16.64 8.92
CA ASN A 66 -19.73 16.68 9.37
C ASN A 66 -18.86 15.66 8.63
N ALA A 67 -19.37 14.46 8.38
CA ALA A 67 -18.68 13.46 7.57
C ALA A 67 -18.50 13.93 6.11
N GLN A 68 -19.51 14.57 5.52
CA GLN A 68 -19.41 15.14 4.17
C GLN A 68 -18.38 16.28 4.12
N ILE A 69 -18.37 17.20 5.10
CA ILE A 69 -17.37 18.27 5.22
C ILE A 69 -15.96 17.67 5.31
N ARG A 70 -15.76 16.64 6.15
CA ARG A 70 -14.47 15.94 6.27
C ARG A 70 -14.05 15.28 4.96
N ARG A 71 -14.97 14.65 4.24
CA ARG A 71 -14.73 14.05 2.92
C ARG A 71 -14.23 15.09 1.91
N VAL A 72 -14.90 16.25 1.85
CA VAL A 72 -14.52 17.35 0.96
C VAL A 72 -13.17 17.94 1.35
N LYS A 73 -12.93 18.23 2.63
CA LYS A 73 -11.63 18.74 3.11
C LYS A 73 -10.47 17.84 2.72
N LEU A 74 -10.61 16.52 2.94
CA LEU A 74 -9.53 15.57 2.71
C LEU A 74 -9.34 15.28 1.21
N PHE A 75 -10.43 15.06 0.47
CA PHE A 75 -10.37 14.50 -0.89
C PHE A 75 -10.79 15.47 -1.99
N GLY A 76 -11.34 16.65 -1.67
CA GLY A 76 -11.93 17.60 -2.61
C GLY A 76 -13.42 17.29 -2.87
N PRO A 77 -14.22 18.26 -3.35
CA PRO A 77 -15.62 18.05 -3.67
C PRO A 77 -15.84 17.32 -4.99
N ASP A 78 -17.06 16.83 -5.20
CA ASP A 78 -17.60 16.43 -6.50
C ASP A 78 -18.65 17.44 -7.00
N LEU A 79 -19.20 17.21 -8.20
CA LEU A 79 -20.18 18.11 -8.81
C LEU A 79 -21.51 18.14 -8.06
N GLU A 80 -21.87 17.08 -7.33
CA GLU A 80 -23.11 17.03 -6.57
C GLU A 80 -22.98 17.82 -5.27
N ASP A 81 -21.81 17.78 -4.63
CA ASP A 81 -21.49 18.66 -3.48
C ASP A 81 -21.72 20.14 -3.82
N LEU A 82 -21.30 20.59 -5.02
CA LEU A 82 -21.43 21.98 -5.46
C LEU A 82 -22.87 22.39 -5.81
N LYS A 83 -23.78 21.43 -6.03
CA LYS A 83 -25.20 21.71 -6.32
C LYS A 83 -26.04 21.78 -5.04
N ASN A 84 -25.55 21.20 -3.95
CA ASN A 84 -26.28 21.13 -2.68
C ASN A 84 -26.12 22.45 -1.89
N LYS A 85 -27.13 23.32 -1.97
CA LYS A 85 -27.11 24.65 -1.32
C LYS A 85 -27.01 24.56 0.20
N ASP A 86 -27.71 23.62 0.82
CA ASP A 86 -27.73 23.47 2.28
C ASP A 86 -26.34 23.07 2.78
N PHE A 87 -25.73 22.07 2.14
CA PHE A 87 -24.35 21.67 2.41
C PHE A 87 -23.36 22.83 2.27
N LEU A 88 -23.49 23.67 1.23
CA LEU A 88 -22.59 24.80 1.02
C LEU A 88 -22.66 25.84 2.16
N VAL A 89 -23.85 26.09 2.71
CA VAL A 89 -24.05 26.99 3.85
C VAL A 89 -23.37 26.41 5.11
N TYR A 90 -23.58 25.12 5.38
CA TYR A 90 -22.94 24.45 6.50
C TYR A 90 -21.41 24.42 6.36
N TYR A 91 -20.91 24.12 5.16
CA TYR A 91 -19.48 24.13 4.88
C TYR A 91 -18.86 25.51 5.11
N GLU A 92 -19.51 26.59 4.66
CA GLU A 92 -19.01 27.95 4.91
C GLU A 92 -19.00 28.29 6.40
N THR A 93 -20.07 27.92 7.12
CA THR A 93 -20.20 28.17 8.55
C THR A 93 -19.11 27.45 9.35
N GLU A 94 -18.84 26.19 9.02
CA GLU A 94 -17.91 25.33 9.77
C GLU A 94 -16.44 25.54 9.37
N THR A 95 -16.18 25.98 8.13
CA THR A 95 -14.81 26.11 7.60
C THR A 95 -14.34 27.55 7.44
N GLY A 96 -15.26 28.51 7.44
CA GLY A 96 -15.02 29.91 7.07
C GLY A 96 -14.67 30.09 5.58
N ARG A 97 -14.89 29.09 4.74
CA ARG A 97 -14.54 29.11 3.31
C ARG A 97 -15.75 28.81 2.43
N LYS A 98 -15.89 29.57 1.34
CA LYS A 98 -16.90 29.33 0.31
C LYS A 98 -16.41 28.30 -0.70
N LEU A 99 -17.20 27.25 -0.88
CA LEU A 99 -16.94 26.22 -1.86
C LEU A 99 -17.70 26.52 -3.17
N THR A 100 -17.06 27.23 -4.10
CA THR A 100 -17.72 27.69 -5.35
C THR A 100 -17.33 26.89 -6.59
N GLN A 101 -16.25 26.12 -6.51
CA GLN A 101 -15.68 25.36 -7.60
C GLN A 101 -15.02 24.08 -7.08
N LEU A 102 -14.63 23.20 -7.99
CA LEU A 102 -13.83 22.04 -7.64
C LEU A 102 -12.48 22.51 -7.11
N GLU A 103 -12.15 22.09 -5.89
CA GLU A 103 -10.88 22.36 -5.25
C GLU A 103 -10.13 21.06 -4.93
N GLN A 104 -8.83 21.18 -4.73
CA GLN A 104 -8.00 20.05 -4.37
C GLN A 104 -8.14 19.71 -2.88
N GLY A 105 -8.31 18.42 -2.57
CA GLY A 105 -8.30 17.93 -1.19
C GLY A 105 -6.94 18.10 -0.49
N SER A 106 -6.96 18.12 0.84
CA SER A 106 -5.77 18.37 1.65
C SER A 106 -4.75 17.23 1.68
N ILE A 107 -5.12 16.02 1.23
CA ILE A 107 -4.22 14.86 1.23
C ILE A 107 -3.89 14.36 -0.17
N TRP A 108 -2.64 13.93 -0.33
CA TRP A 108 -2.14 13.25 -1.53
C TRP A 108 -1.82 11.81 -1.14
N VAL A 109 -2.34 10.87 -1.93
CA VAL A 109 -2.14 9.43 -1.70
C VAL A 109 -1.20 8.93 -2.80
N GLY A 110 -0.09 8.33 -2.41
CA GLY A 110 0.83 7.67 -3.32
C GLY A 110 0.37 6.26 -3.68
N ASP A 111 0.98 5.69 -4.71
CA ASP A 111 0.77 4.29 -5.09
C ASP A 111 1.32 3.36 -3.99
N GLY A 112 0.61 2.25 -3.75
CA GLY A 112 1.07 1.19 -2.86
C GLY A 112 2.05 0.26 -3.59
N SER A 113 3.35 0.45 -3.36
CA SER A 113 4.38 -0.46 -3.89
C SER A 113 4.46 -1.74 -3.07
N ILE A 114 4.73 -2.86 -3.75
CA ILE A 114 5.06 -4.12 -3.08
C ILE A 114 6.39 -4.01 -2.32
N LEU A 115 6.49 -4.72 -1.19
CA LEU A 115 7.72 -4.83 -0.39
C LEU A 115 8.13 -6.28 -0.19
N TRP A 116 7.18 -7.11 0.24
CA TRP A 116 7.35 -8.55 0.44
C TRP A 116 6.21 -9.30 -0.24
N LEU A 117 6.53 -10.40 -0.92
CA LEU A 117 5.55 -11.30 -1.53
C LEU A 117 5.67 -12.70 -0.89
N PRO A 118 4.58 -13.28 -0.37
CA PRO A 118 4.61 -14.63 0.15
C PRO A 118 4.65 -15.63 -1.01
N VAL A 119 5.63 -16.53 -1.00
CA VAL A 119 5.79 -17.59 -2.00
C VAL A 119 5.87 -18.94 -1.30
N SER A 120 5.16 -19.93 -1.82
CA SER A 120 5.17 -21.28 -1.27
C SER A 120 6.55 -21.94 -1.47
N SER A 121 6.99 -22.65 -0.44
CA SER A 121 8.23 -23.43 -0.46
C SER A 121 7.97 -24.84 0.06
N LEU A 122 8.48 -25.85 -0.67
CA LEU A 122 8.38 -27.25 -0.28
C LEU A 122 9.17 -27.57 1.01
N SER A 123 10.20 -26.76 1.30
CA SER A 123 11.08 -26.95 2.46
C SER A 123 10.65 -26.17 3.71
N HIS A 124 10.00 -25.02 3.54
CA HIS A 124 9.81 -24.04 4.63
C HIS A 124 8.36 -23.53 4.78
N GLY A 125 7.42 -24.07 4.01
CA GLY A 125 6.02 -23.67 3.97
C GLY A 125 5.83 -22.39 3.15
N VAL A 126 6.05 -21.23 3.77
CA VAL A 126 6.00 -19.91 3.13
C VAL A 126 7.33 -19.22 3.32
N ILE A 127 7.84 -18.62 2.25
CA ILE A 127 9.00 -17.73 2.27
C ILE A 127 8.57 -16.39 1.70
N TRP A 128 8.92 -15.33 2.41
CA TRP A 128 8.67 -13.96 1.98
C TRP A 128 9.81 -13.49 1.09
N ILE A 129 9.48 -13.18 -0.16
CA ILE A 129 10.44 -12.81 -1.18
C ILE A 129 10.42 -11.29 -1.40
N SER A 130 11.60 -10.71 -1.48
CA SER A 130 11.83 -9.34 -1.96
C SER A 130 13.00 -9.33 -2.96
N CYS A 131 13.40 -8.15 -3.42
CA CYS A 131 14.59 -7.98 -4.26
C CYS A 131 15.32 -6.69 -3.88
N PRO A 132 16.61 -6.52 -4.26
CA PRO A 132 17.40 -5.34 -3.89
C PRO A 132 16.73 -4.02 -4.28
N LEU A 133 16.04 -3.98 -5.43
CA LEU A 133 15.32 -2.79 -5.90
C LEU A 133 14.18 -2.37 -4.95
N LEU A 134 13.41 -3.31 -4.41
CA LEU A 134 12.31 -3.03 -3.48
C LEU A 134 12.84 -2.56 -2.12
N LEU A 135 13.89 -3.21 -1.61
CA LEU A 135 14.51 -2.85 -0.35
C LEU A 135 15.21 -1.47 -0.42
N GLN A 136 15.78 -1.11 -1.58
CA GLN A 136 16.28 0.25 -1.81
C GLN A 136 15.15 1.28 -1.86
N ARG A 137 13.98 0.95 -2.44
CA ARG A 137 12.80 1.84 -2.38
C ARG A 137 12.36 2.07 -0.93
N TRP A 138 12.32 1.02 -0.11
CA TRP A 138 12.02 1.10 1.31
C TRP A 138 12.94 2.07 2.06
N LEU A 139 14.25 1.96 1.85
CA LEU A 139 15.23 2.85 2.51
C LEU A 139 15.03 4.32 2.13
N ARG A 140 14.78 4.59 0.84
CA ARG A 140 14.50 5.96 0.36
C ARG A 140 13.25 6.54 1.01
N LEU A 141 12.19 5.74 1.15
CA LEU A 141 10.92 6.19 1.73
C LEU A 141 11.02 6.44 3.24
N ASN A 142 11.79 5.62 3.96
CA ASN A 142 11.99 5.77 5.41
C ASN A 142 13.07 6.82 5.78
N ASN A 143 13.56 7.61 4.81
CA ASN A 143 14.64 8.60 5.00
C ASN A 143 15.91 8.01 5.65
N SER A 144 16.18 6.72 5.42
CA SER A 144 17.39 6.08 5.88
C SER A 144 18.53 6.48 4.93
N ASN A 145 19.46 7.32 5.40
CA ASN A 145 20.69 7.68 4.68
C ASN A 145 21.69 6.51 4.55
N GLY A 146 21.35 5.32 5.06
CA GLY A 146 22.18 4.14 5.00
C GLY A 146 22.17 3.49 3.62
N THR A 147 23.34 3.31 3.02
CA THR A 147 23.52 2.45 1.86
C THR A 147 23.56 1.00 2.32
N VAL A 148 22.39 0.37 2.53
CA VAL A 148 22.38 -1.09 2.79
C VAL A 148 22.55 -1.79 1.46
N LYS A 149 23.72 -2.39 1.25
CA LYS A 149 23.98 -3.24 0.09
C LYS A 149 23.37 -4.61 0.36
N VAL A 150 22.10 -4.77 -0.03
CA VAL A 150 21.44 -6.08 0.07
C VAL A 150 21.79 -6.89 -1.18
N GLU A 151 22.55 -7.95 -0.98
CA GLU A 151 22.99 -8.84 -2.06
C GLU A 151 21.91 -9.86 -2.42
N LYS A 152 22.01 -10.43 -3.62
CA LYS A 152 21.17 -11.57 -4.02
C LYS A 152 21.40 -12.74 -3.07
N TYR A 153 20.33 -13.49 -2.78
CA TYR A 153 20.29 -14.61 -1.83
C TYR A 153 20.53 -14.23 -0.36
N SER A 154 20.38 -12.95 -0.01
CA SER A 154 20.31 -12.52 1.38
C SER A 154 19.08 -13.14 2.06
N SER A 155 19.27 -13.86 3.15
CA SER A 155 18.21 -14.58 3.86
C SER A 155 18.53 -14.73 5.35
N ASN A 156 17.49 -14.91 6.16
CA ASN A 156 17.61 -15.34 7.56
C ASN A 156 17.54 -16.87 7.73
N ILE A 157 17.39 -17.63 6.63
CA ILE A 157 17.38 -19.09 6.62
C ILE A 157 18.82 -19.61 6.80
N PRO A 158 19.05 -20.65 7.63
CA PRO A 158 20.39 -21.20 7.85
C PRO A 158 21.06 -21.68 6.56
N LYS A 159 22.37 -21.42 6.39
CA LYS A 159 23.17 -21.84 5.21
C LYS A 159 23.18 -23.34 4.92
N LYS A 160 22.75 -24.19 5.85
CA LYS A 160 22.68 -25.64 5.63
C LYS A 160 21.38 -26.07 4.95
N GLU A 161 20.38 -25.20 4.91
CA GLU A 161 19.04 -25.50 4.44
C GLU A 161 18.85 -24.97 3.02
N SER A 162 18.60 -25.87 2.08
CA SER A 162 18.26 -25.49 0.71
C SER A 162 16.81 -25.01 0.63
N VAL A 163 16.58 -23.97 -0.16
CA VAL A 163 15.24 -23.43 -0.39
C VAL A 163 14.69 -24.00 -1.69
N TYR A 164 13.58 -24.70 -1.60
CA TYR A 164 12.85 -25.27 -2.73
C TYR A 164 11.61 -24.43 -3.00
N LEU A 165 11.66 -23.58 -4.03
CA LEU A 165 10.51 -22.89 -4.61
C LEU A 165 9.94 -23.74 -5.75
N LYS A 166 8.72 -23.42 -6.20
CA LYS A 166 8.04 -24.17 -7.27
C LYS A 166 8.93 -24.40 -8.51
N ASP A 167 9.61 -23.33 -8.95
CA ASP A 167 10.39 -23.32 -10.20
C ASP A 167 11.88 -23.05 -9.95
N ALA A 168 12.35 -23.08 -8.71
CA ALA A 168 13.75 -22.78 -8.38
C ALA A 168 14.25 -23.54 -7.14
N LEU A 169 15.47 -24.08 -7.25
CA LEU A 169 16.24 -24.59 -6.11
C LEU A 169 17.36 -23.60 -5.80
N ILE A 170 17.42 -23.16 -4.55
CA ILE A 170 18.49 -22.30 -4.04
C ILE A 170 19.27 -23.11 -3.01
N PRO A 171 20.50 -23.56 -3.34
CA PRO A 171 21.32 -24.31 -2.41
C PRO A 171 21.62 -23.50 -1.15
N GLY A 172 21.53 -24.11 0.03
CA GLY A 172 21.81 -23.43 1.29
C GLY A 172 23.18 -22.76 1.32
N GLY A 173 24.20 -23.39 0.69
CA GLY A 173 25.56 -22.85 0.61
C GLY A 173 25.68 -21.52 -0.15
N SER A 174 24.69 -21.17 -0.99
CA SER A 174 24.65 -19.87 -1.70
C SER A 174 23.98 -18.75 -0.90
N LEU A 175 23.26 -19.08 0.19
CA LEU A 175 22.58 -18.09 1.01
C LEU A 175 23.58 -17.18 1.72
N GLN A 176 23.32 -15.89 1.68
CA GLN A 176 24.07 -14.87 2.40
C GLN A 176 23.30 -14.50 3.68
N PRO A 177 23.97 -14.37 4.84
CA PRO A 177 23.30 -13.93 6.06
C PRO A 177 22.68 -12.55 5.88
N PHE A 178 21.42 -12.40 6.27
CA PHE A 178 20.72 -11.13 6.28
C PHE A 178 20.27 -10.84 7.71
N GLU A 179 21.16 -10.30 8.55
CA GLU A 179 20.90 -10.15 9.99
C GLU A 179 19.89 -9.04 10.31
N ASN A 180 19.89 -7.96 9.53
CA ASN A 180 19.06 -6.77 9.75
C ASN A 180 17.77 -6.77 8.91
N TRP A 181 17.25 -7.94 8.55
CA TRP A 181 16.06 -8.05 7.71
C TRP A 181 14.81 -7.43 8.33
N GLN A 182 14.71 -7.41 9.67
CA GLN A 182 13.59 -6.84 10.41
C GLN A 182 13.49 -5.30 10.24
N ASP A 183 14.58 -4.63 9.86
CA ASP A 183 14.55 -3.20 9.53
C ASP A 183 13.78 -2.91 8.23
N PHE A 184 13.52 -3.96 7.43
CA PHE A 184 12.74 -3.91 6.20
C PHE A 184 11.31 -4.39 6.38
N ILE A 185 10.82 -4.42 7.63
CA ILE A 185 9.45 -4.78 7.97
C ILE A 185 8.75 -3.58 8.60
N PRO A 186 7.50 -3.28 8.19
CA PRO A 186 6.63 -2.34 8.89
C PRO A 186 6.61 -2.55 10.40
N LYS A 187 6.98 -1.52 11.17
CA LYS A 187 6.92 -1.55 12.64
C LYS A 187 5.50 -1.24 13.12
N GLY A 188 5.09 -1.84 14.22
CA GLY A 188 3.81 -1.53 14.89
C GLY A 188 2.61 -2.38 14.46
N TYR A 189 2.80 -3.41 13.63
CA TYR A 189 1.76 -4.34 13.22
C TYR A 189 2.24 -5.79 13.34
N GLU A 190 1.32 -6.69 13.67
CA GLU A 190 1.59 -8.13 13.63
C GLU A 190 1.72 -8.58 12.18
N THR A 191 2.81 -9.26 11.83
CA THR A 191 3.05 -9.80 10.49
C THR A 191 3.46 -11.26 10.62
N SER A 192 3.14 -12.10 9.63
CA SER A 192 3.65 -13.48 9.57
C SER A 192 4.97 -13.59 8.78
N ILE A 193 5.73 -12.49 8.69
CA ILE A 193 7.04 -12.46 8.02
C ILE A 193 8.09 -13.03 8.97
N ASP A 194 8.40 -14.31 8.82
CA ASP A 194 9.34 -15.06 9.67
C ASP A 194 10.56 -15.58 8.89
N LYS A 195 10.39 -15.95 7.62
CA LYS A 195 11.43 -16.45 6.72
C LYS A 195 11.50 -15.58 5.47
N VAL A 196 12.64 -14.95 5.26
CA VAL A 196 12.83 -13.99 4.18
C VAL A 196 13.91 -14.43 3.21
N LEU A 197 13.75 -14.04 1.94
CA LEU A 197 14.73 -14.28 0.91
C LEU A 197 14.74 -13.14 -0.11
N VAL A 198 15.93 -12.66 -0.44
CA VAL A 198 16.13 -11.63 -1.46
C VAL A 198 16.59 -12.29 -2.76
N LEU A 199 15.86 -12.09 -3.85
CA LEU A 199 16.16 -12.63 -5.18
C LEU A 199 16.63 -11.58 -6.19
#